data_AF-A0A5C5VYG1-F1
#
_entry.id   AF-A0A5C5VYG1-F1
#
_cell.length_a   1.000
_cell.length_b   1.000
_cell.length_c   1.000
_cell.angle_alpha   90.00
_cell.angle_beta   90.00
_cell.angle_gamma   90.00
#
_symmetry.space_group_name_H-M   'P 1'
#
loop_
_entity.id
_entity.type
_entity.pdbx_description
1 polymer ?
#
loop_
_entity_poly.entity_id
_entity_poly.type
_entity_poly.pdbx_seq_one_letter_code
_entity_poly.pdbx_strand_id
1 'polypeptide(L)'
;MNNNQPPIAIFVMCGLASGLLSCLSFVVPGLVVFIPGFLFGGAICFAIQKSLTPIAVWQQLVLIVVSGVAYFLAGIGGVFFGMNLLGVDNGLFGGAIVGAISGCIGATLLVFPLITFVEESQPELTLLLTPLVGTILGSAFIVIGVFIADHTSIGHPWGFFFVFPLWQGGVAATIGGLCDPSLARVIDSVERESI
;
A
#
# COMPACT_ATOMS: atom_id res chain seq x y z
N MET A 1 -0.87 19.74 19.16
CA MET A 1 0.35 19.43 18.36
C MET A 1 0.34 20.37 17.17
N ASN A 2 1.49 20.92 16.77
CA ASN A 2 1.60 21.84 15.63
C ASN A 2 1.29 21.09 14.33
N ASN A 3 0.02 21.05 13.91
CA ASN A 3 -0.48 20.30 12.76
C ASN A 3 -0.24 21.06 11.43
N ASN A 4 0.98 21.55 11.22
CA ASN A 4 1.34 22.21 9.96
C ASN A 4 1.86 21.23 8.90
N GLN A 5 1.98 19.94 9.22
CA GLN A 5 2.41 18.94 8.25
C GLN A 5 1.20 18.45 7.43
N PRO A 6 1.28 18.46 6.10
CA PRO A 6 0.19 17.97 5.26
C PRO A 6 0.00 16.45 5.49
N PRO A 7 -1.25 15.93 5.46
CA PRO A 7 -1.54 14.53 5.69
C PRO A 7 -0.64 13.57 4.89
N ILE A 8 -0.39 13.88 3.62
CA ILE A 8 0.50 13.10 2.75
C ILE A 8 1.87 12.82 3.38
N ALA A 9 2.50 13.78 4.04
CA ALA A 9 3.82 13.60 4.63
C ALA A 9 3.79 12.61 5.80
N ILE A 10 2.75 12.70 6.65
CA ILE A 10 2.57 11.80 7.80
C ILE A 10 2.30 10.38 7.29
N PHE A 11 1.41 10.22 6.32
CA PHE A 11 1.11 8.93 5.71
C PHE A 11 2.34 8.29 5.06
N VAL A 12 3.12 9.05 4.28
CA VAL A 12 4.38 8.57 3.67
C VAL A 12 5.32 8.04 4.74
N MET A 13 5.59 8.83 5.79
CA MET A 13 6.50 8.42 6.86
C MET A 13 6.02 7.14 7.56
N CYS A 14 4.71 7.05 7.84
CA CYS A 14 4.11 5.89 8.47
C CYS A 14 4.19 4.64 7.57
N GLY A 15 3.89 4.78 6.28
CA GLY A 15 3.97 3.67 5.31
C GLY A 15 5.40 3.19 5.07
N LEU A 16 6.38 4.11 5.03
CA LEU A 16 7.80 3.74 4.96
C LEU A 16 8.23 2.99 6.22
N ALA A 17 7.83 3.47 7.39
CA ALA A 17 8.16 2.84 8.67
C ALA A 17 7.54 1.45 8.81
N SER A 18 6.25 1.28 8.46
CA SER A 18 5.63 -0.04 8.44
C SER A 18 6.30 -0.97 7.45
N GLY A 19 6.74 -0.47 6.30
CA GLY A 19 7.39 -1.29 5.29
C GLY A 19 8.76 -1.79 5.77
N LEU A 20 9.55 -0.94 6.44
CA LEU A 20 10.81 -1.35 7.07
C LEU A 20 10.58 -2.43 8.14
N LEU A 21 9.58 -2.24 9.00
CA LEU A 21 9.20 -3.23 10.02
C LEU A 21 8.68 -4.54 9.39
N SER A 22 7.96 -4.45 8.26
CA SER A 22 7.47 -5.59 7.51
C SER A 22 8.61 -6.47 6.99
N CYS A 23 9.76 -5.87 6.66
CA CYS A 23 10.95 -6.62 6.23
C CYS A 23 11.51 -7.50 7.36
N LEU A 24 11.43 -7.03 8.62
CA LEU A 24 11.87 -7.81 9.78
C LEU A 24 10.99 -9.05 10.02
N SER A 25 9.75 -9.06 9.52
CA SER A 25 8.86 -10.23 9.64
C SER A 25 9.37 -11.46 8.87
N PHE A 26 10.26 -11.27 7.89
CA PHE A 26 10.89 -12.36 7.13
C PHE A 26 11.97 -13.10 7.93
N VAL A 27 12.39 -12.57 9.08
CA VAL A 27 13.35 -13.25 9.97
C VAL A 27 12.66 -14.41 10.72
N VAL A 28 11.34 -14.39 10.86
CA VAL A 28 10.58 -15.42 11.58
C VAL A 28 9.62 -16.13 10.63
N PRO A 29 9.83 -17.43 10.34
CA PRO A 29 8.92 -18.21 9.49
C PRO A 29 7.46 -18.14 9.98
N GLY A 30 6.52 -17.96 9.05
CA GLY A 30 5.08 -17.90 9.32
C GLY A 30 4.54 -16.51 9.70
N LEU A 31 5.35 -15.65 10.31
CA LEU A 31 4.93 -14.27 10.63
C LEU A 31 4.76 -13.41 9.37
N VAL A 32 5.56 -13.69 8.35
CA VAL A 32 5.52 -13.03 7.04
C VAL A 32 4.15 -13.06 6.36
N VAL A 33 3.27 -14.00 6.74
CA VAL A 33 1.97 -14.23 6.07
C VAL A 33 0.97 -13.11 6.36
N PHE A 34 1.04 -12.49 7.54
CA PHE A 34 0.07 -11.47 7.93
C PHE A 34 0.69 -10.21 8.53
N ILE A 35 1.87 -10.30 9.14
CA ILE A 35 2.49 -9.15 9.84
C ILE A 35 2.63 -7.93 8.94
N PRO A 36 3.07 -8.03 7.66
CA PRO A 36 3.19 -6.86 6.81
C PRO A 36 1.89 -6.09 6.64
N GLY A 37 0.76 -6.79 6.44
CA GLY A 37 -0.56 -6.17 6.36
C GLY A 37 -1.00 -5.56 7.68
N PHE A 38 -0.83 -6.26 8.81
CA PHE A 38 -1.18 -5.72 10.13
C PHE A 38 -0.39 -4.46 10.48
N LEU A 39 0.93 -4.45 10.21
CA LEU A 39 1.79 -3.29 10.43
C LEU A 39 1.36 -2.12 9.55
N PHE A 40 1.01 -2.39 8.28
CA PHE A 40 0.56 -1.34 7.39
C PHE A 40 -0.77 -0.75 7.84
N GLY A 41 -1.77 -1.58 8.17
CA GLY A 41 -3.03 -1.10 8.73
C GLY A 41 -2.84 -0.30 10.02
N GLY A 42 -1.95 -0.73 10.91
CA GLY A 42 -1.61 0.01 12.13
C GLY A 42 -0.98 1.38 11.84
N ALA A 43 -0.08 1.44 10.85
CA ALA A 43 0.54 2.68 10.41
C ALA A 43 -0.47 3.65 9.78
N ILE A 44 -1.41 3.16 8.98
CA ILE A 44 -2.51 3.96 8.43
C ILE A 44 -3.41 4.49 9.54
N CYS A 45 -3.80 3.67 10.52
CA CYS A 45 -4.56 4.13 11.68
C CYS A 45 -3.82 5.22 12.46
N PHE A 46 -2.51 5.04 12.69
CA PHE A 46 -1.71 6.05 13.37
C PHE A 46 -1.66 7.36 12.56
N ALA A 47 -1.50 7.28 11.23
CA ALA A 47 -1.50 8.44 10.36
C ALA A 47 -2.85 9.20 10.42
N ILE A 48 -3.98 8.48 10.31
CA ILE A 48 -5.34 9.05 10.46
C ILE A 48 -5.47 9.80 11.78
N GLN A 49 -5.10 9.16 12.90
CA GLN A 49 -5.18 9.76 14.24
C GLN A 49 -4.32 11.03 14.41
N LYS A 50 -3.30 11.20 13.56
CA LYS A 50 -2.39 12.34 13.62
C LYS A 50 -2.75 13.48 12.67
N SER A 51 -3.36 13.18 11.53
CA SER A 51 -3.54 14.17 10.46
C SER A 51 -4.98 14.40 10.01
N LEU A 52 -5.93 13.53 10.37
CA LEU A 52 -7.33 13.59 9.94
C LEU A 52 -8.29 13.53 11.14
N THR A 53 -9.59 13.52 10.89
CA THR A 53 -10.61 13.28 11.91
C THR A 53 -10.41 11.89 12.52
N PRO A 54 -10.26 11.78 13.86
CA PRO A 54 -10.07 10.51 14.52
C PRO A 54 -11.25 9.56 14.34
N ILE A 55 -10.97 8.35 13.85
CA ILE A 55 -11.94 7.26 13.77
C ILE A 55 -12.04 6.48 15.08
N ALA A 56 -13.18 5.85 15.33
CA ALA A 56 -13.42 5.04 16.52
C ALA A 56 -12.49 3.83 16.61
N VAL A 57 -12.20 3.36 17.82
CA VAL A 57 -11.26 2.24 18.06
C VAL A 57 -11.66 0.98 17.30
N TRP A 58 -12.95 0.66 17.22
CA TRP A 58 -13.41 -0.51 16.48
C TRP A 58 -13.17 -0.38 14.97
N GLN A 59 -13.28 0.83 14.40
CA GLN A 59 -12.97 1.10 12.98
C GLN A 59 -11.47 0.92 12.72
N GLN A 60 -10.62 1.32 13.68
CA GLN A 60 -9.18 1.08 13.61
C GLN A 60 -8.86 -0.43 13.60
N LEU A 61 -9.48 -1.19 14.49
CA LEU A 61 -9.30 -2.65 14.54
C LEU A 61 -9.74 -3.32 13.23
N VAL A 62 -10.88 -2.89 12.65
CA VAL A 62 -11.35 -3.39 11.35
C VAL A 62 -10.33 -3.07 10.25
N LEU A 63 -9.82 -1.83 10.19
CA LEU A 63 -8.83 -1.45 9.19
C LEU A 63 -7.54 -2.28 9.30
N ILE A 64 -7.05 -2.48 10.52
CA ILE A 64 -5.87 -3.30 10.81
C ILE A 64 -6.08 -4.76 10.36
N VAL A 65 -7.21 -5.37 10.71
CA VAL A 65 -7.54 -6.74 10.34
C VAL A 65 -7.73 -6.89 8.83
N VAL A 66 -8.48 -5.99 8.20
CA VAL A 66 -8.70 -6.00 6.74
C VAL A 66 -7.38 -5.82 6.01
N SER A 67 -6.46 -4.98 6.49
CA SER A 67 -5.13 -4.82 5.89
C SER A 67 -4.30 -6.12 5.98
N GLY A 68 -4.35 -6.83 7.11
CA GLY A 68 -3.77 -8.16 7.27
C GLY A 68 -4.31 -9.18 6.27
N VAL A 69 -5.63 -9.25 6.14
CA VAL A 69 -6.32 -10.13 5.18
C VAL A 69 -6.02 -9.73 3.74
N ALA A 70 -6.01 -8.44 3.42
CA ALA A 70 -5.71 -7.89 2.11
C ALA A 70 -4.33 -8.30 1.64
N TYR A 71 -3.33 -8.22 2.52
CA TYR A 71 -1.98 -8.67 2.22
C TYR A 71 -1.91 -10.18 1.95
N PHE A 72 -2.58 -10.99 2.77
CA PHE A 72 -2.66 -12.44 2.56
C PHE A 72 -3.29 -12.79 1.20
N LEU A 73 -4.43 -12.17 0.88
CA LEU A 73 -5.12 -12.38 -0.39
C LEU A 73 -4.36 -11.83 -1.59
N ALA A 74 -3.60 -10.74 -1.42
CA ALA A 74 -2.69 -10.22 -2.44
C ALA A 74 -1.61 -11.26 -2.79
N GLY A 75 -1.02 -11.92 -1.79
CA GLY A 75 -0.03 -12.98 -2.00
C GLY A 75 -0.62 -14.18 -2.74
N ILE A 76 -1.80 -14.66 -2.32
CA ILE A 76 -2.52 -15.75 -3.02
C ILE A 76 -2.86 -15.33 -4.44
N GLY A 77 -3.46 -14.16 -4.62
CA GLY A 77 -3.92 -13.67 -5.91
C GLY A 77 -2.76 -13.49 -6.89
N GLY A 78 -1.66 -12.88 -6.45
CA GLY A 78 -0.47 -12.71 -7.27
C GLY A 78 0.11 -14.03 -7.77
N VAL A 79 0.32 -14.99 -6.86
CA VAL A 79 0.88 -16.31 -7.21
C VAL A 79 -0.10 -17.12 -8.06
N PHE A 80 -1.37 -17.17 -7.67
CA PHE A 80 -2.37 -17.98 -8.35
C PHE A 80 -2.65 -17.45 -9.76
N PHE A 81 -2.96 -16.15 -9.91
CA PHE A 81 -3.28 -15.57 -11.22
C PHE A 81 -2.05 -15.34 -12.09
N GLY A 82 -0.94 -14.86 -11.50
CA GLY A 82 0.27 -14.56 -12.26
C GLY A 82 0.94 -15.82 -12.81
N MET A 83 1.21 -16.81 -11.95
CA MET A 83 1.96 -18.00 -12.35
C MET A 83 1.10 -19.04 -13.07
N ASN A 84 -0.15 -19.29 -12.63
CA ASN A 84 -0.94 -20.41 -13.15
C ASN A 84 -1.88 -20.05 -14.29
N LEU A 85 -2.46 -18.84 -14.30
CA LEU A 85 -3.47 -18.46 -15.30
C LEU A 85 -2.87 -17.82 -16.55
N LEU A 86 -1.84 -17.00 -16.39
CA LEU A 86 -1.21 -16.29 -17.52
C LEU A 86 -0.04 -17.05 -18.14
N GLY A 87 0.35 -18.18 -17.54
CA GLY A 87 1.45 -19.03 -18.05
C GLY A 87 2.79 -18.29 -18.14
N VAL A 88 3.00 -17.29 -17.28
CA VAL A 88 4.20 -16.46 -17.32
C VAL A 88 5.31 -17.16 -16.57
N ASP A 89 6.38 -17.51 -17.29
CA ASP A 89 7.55 -18.17 -16.72
C ASP A 89 8.25 -17.32 -15.64
N ASN A 90 9.07 -17.99 -14.83
CA ASN A 90 9.93 -17.35 -13.84
C ASN A 90 10.88 -16.35 -14.53
N GLY A 91 10.89 -15.10 -14.05
CA GLY A 91 11.74 -14.03 -14.57
C GLY A 91 11.17 -12.64 -14.28
N LEU A 92 11.83 -11.59 -14.76
CA LEU A 92 11.45 -10.20 -14.48
C LEU A 92 10.01 -9.86 -14.93
N PHE A 93 9.59 -10.37 -16.10
CA PHE A 93 8.24 -10.13 -16.61
C PHE A 93 7.16 -10.83 -15.76
N GLY A 94 7.38 -12.09 -15.38
CA GLY A 94 6.52 -12.81 -14.44
C GLY A 94 6.44 -12.11 -13.08
N GLY A 95 7.57 -11.67 -12.55
CA GLY A 95 7.64 -10.85 -11.33
C GLY A 95 6.83 -9.55 -11.43
N ALA A 96 6.92 -8.83 -12.56
CA ALA A 96 6.13 -7.62 -12.80
C ALA A 96 4.62 -7.89 -12.75
N ILE A 97 4.15 -8.96 -13.41
CA ILE A 97 2.72 -9.31 -13.44
C ILE A 97 2.23 -9.74 -12.06
N VAL A 98 2.98 -10.60 -11.37
CA VAL A 98 2.67 -11.02 -9.99
C VAL A 98 2.60 -9.80 -9.08
N GLY A 99 3.55 -8.87 -9.20
CA GLY A 99 3.58 -7.62 -8.45
C GLY A 99 2.42 -6.71 -8.75
N ALA A 100 2.06 -6.56 -10.02
CA ALA A 100 0.91 -5.77 -10.46
C ALA A 100 -0.39 -6.29 -9.84
N ILE A 101 -0.65 -7.59 -9.96
CA ILE A 101 -1.88 -8.24 -9.46
C ILE A 101 -1.93 -8.18 -7.92
N SER A 102 -0.82 -8.53 -7.25
CA SER A 102 -0.74 -8.48 -5.78
C SER A 102 -0.98 -7.06 -5.28
N GLY A 103 -0.30 -6.09 -5.89
CA GLY A 103 -0.42 -4.68 -5.54
C GLY A 103 -1.84 -4.14 -5.74
N CYS A 104 -2.50 -4.52 -6.84
CA CYS A 104 -3.89 -4.18 -7.12
C CYS A 104 -4.84 -4.74 -6.04
N ILE A 105 -4.76 -6.05 -5.78
CA ILE A 105 -5.65 -6.73 -4.83
C ILE A 105 -5.47 -6.16 -3.42
N GLY A 106 -4.22 -6.04 -2.97
CA GLY A 106 -3.90 -5.54 -1.63
C GLY A 106 -4.38 -4.11 -1.42
N ALA A 107 -4.13 -3.23 -2.40
CA ALA A 107 -4.60 -1.85 -2.34
C ALA A 107 -6.14 -1.75 -2.42
N THR A 108 -6.79 -2.50 -3.29
CA THR A 108 -8.26 -2.50 -3.44
C THR A 108 -8.96 -2.87 -2.15
N LEU A 109 -8.52 -3.96 -1.51
CA LEU A 109 -9.14 -4.43 -0.27
C LEU A 109 -8.93 -3.46 0.89
N LEU A 110 -7.79 -2.76 0.94
CA LEU A 110 -7.52 -1.73 1.93
C LEU A 110 -8.40 -0.49 1.77
N VAL A 111 -8.80 -0.15 0.54
CA VAL A 111 -9.60 1.06 0.27
C VAL A 111 -11.00 0.98 0.85
N PHE A 112 -11.65 -0.19 0.85
CA PHE A 112 -13.02 -0.33 1.36
C PHE A 112 -13.24 0.19 2.79
N PRO A 113 -12.46 -0.23 3.81
CA PRO A 113 -12.60 0.33 5.15
C PRO A 113 -12.21 1.82 5.19
N LEU A 114 -11.26 2.28 4.36
CA LEU A 114 -10.87 3.69 4.32
C LEU A 114 -12.02 4.60 3.87
N ILE A 115 -12.65 4.30 2.73
CA ILE A 115 -13.77 5.10 2.22
C ILE A 115 -15.03 5.02 3.09
N THR A 116 -15.13 3.97 3.91
CA THR A 116 -16.26 3.79 4.81
C THR A 116 -16.08 4.56 6.12
N PHE A 117 -14.84 4.71 6.61
CA PHE A 117 -14.57 5.25 7.94
C PHE A 117 -13.91 6.63 7.95
N VAL A 118 -13.26 7.04 6.85
CA VAL A 118 -12.54 8.32 6.76
C VAL A 118 -13.36 9.31 5.94
N GLU A 119 -13.97 10.28 6.62
CA GLU A 119 -14.88 11.26 6.02
C GLU A 119 -14.17 12.17 5.01
N GLU A 120 -12.89 12.45 5.21
CA GLU A 120 -12.07 13.29 4.33
C GLU A 120 -11.59 12.56 3.07
N SER A 121 -11.85 11.26 2.96
CA SER A 121 -11.47 10.51 1.77
C SER A 121 -12.37 10.91 0.59
N GLN A 122 -11.78 11.05 -0.59
CA GLN A 122 -12.53 11.21 -1.85
C GLN A 122 -12.81 9.81 -2.41
N PRO A 123 -14.02 9.22 -2.23
CA PRO A 123 -14.19 7.78 -2.39
C PRO A 123 -13.91 7.29 -3.81
N GLU A 124 -14.35 8.06 -4.81
CA GLU A 124 -14.19 7.75 -6.24
C GLU A 124 -12.70 7.73 -6.64
N LEU A 125 -11.96 8.78 -6.28
CA LEU A 125 -10.52 8.85 -6.55
C LEU A 125 -9.75 7.82 -5.73
N THR A 126 -10.18 7.53 -4.50
CA THR A 126 -9.51 6.54 -3.63
C THR A 126 -9.69 5.13 -4.18
N LEU A 127 -10.89 4.78 -4.66
CA LEU A 127 -11.20 3.52 -5.34
C LEU A 127 -10.44 3.35 -6.67
N LEU A 128 -10.18 4.44 -7.39
CA LEU A 128 -9.47 4.39 -8.66
C LEU A 128 -7.94 4.41 -8.50
N LEU A 129 -7.42 5.42 -7.81
CA LEU A 129 -5.99 5.73 -7.80
C LEU A 129 -5.21 4.83 -6.85
N THR A 130 -5.79 4.41 -5.71
CA THR A 130 -5.05 3.57 -4.76
C THR A 130 -4.75 2.18 -5.35
N PRO A 131 -5.69 1.47 -6.00
CA PRO A 131 -5.38 0.22 -6.72
C PRO A 131 -4.42 0.42 -7.89
N LEU A 132 -4.57 1.51 -8.64
CA LEU A 132 -3.69 1.81 -9.76
C LEU A 132 -2.24 2.02 -9.29
N VAL A 133 -2.03 2.84 -8.25
CA VAL A 133 -0.72 3.05 -7.63
C VAL A 133 -0.20 1.75 -7.04
N GLY A 134 -1.05 0.98 -6.34
CA GLY A 134 -0.71 -0.34 -5.83
C GLY A 134 -0.18 -1.27 -6.94
N THR A 135 -0.82 -1.26 -8.11
CA THR A 135 -0.44 -2.03 -9.30
C THR A 135 0.92 -1.58 -9.85
N ILE A 136 1.09 -0.27 -10.08
CA ILE A 136 2.31 0.30 -10.66
C ILE A 136 3.51 0.03 -9.74
N LEU A 137 3.36 0.36 -8.46
CA LEU A 137 4.42 0.18 -7.47
C LEU A 137 4.69 -1.31 -7.20
N GLY A 138 3.65 -2.13 -7.17
CA GLY A 138 3.78 -3.58 -7.00
C GLY A 138 4.61 -4.19 -8.13
N SER A 139 4.28 -3.84 -9.39
CA SER A 139 5.03 -4.26 -10.57
C SER A 139 6.49 -3.78 -10.52
N ALA A 140 6.69 -2.47 -10.35
CA ALA A 140 8.02 -1.86 -10.39
C ALA A 140 8.95 -2.40 -9.30
N PHE A 141 8.45 -2.51 -8.06
CA PHE A 141 9.31 -2.90 -6.96
C PHE A 141 9.55 -4.41 -6.90
N ILE A 142 8.60 -5.27 -7.30
CA ILE A 142 8.91 -6.70 -7.45
C ILE A 142 9.97 -6.92 -8.53
N VAL A 143 9.92 -6.20 -9.65
CA VAL A 143 10.98 -6.27 -10.69
C VAL A 143 12.34 -5.91 -10.09
N ILE A 144 12.42 -4.83 -9.30
CA ILE A 144 13.65 -4.44 -8.60
C ILE A 144 14.08 -5.53 -7.60
N GLY A 145 13.14 -6.10 -6.84
CA GLY A 145 13.41 -7.16 -5.88
C GLY A 145 13.97 -8.43 -6.52
N VAL A 146 13.40 -8.86 -7.65
CA VAL A 146 13.89 -9.98 -8.47
C VAL A 146 15.27 -9.66 -9.04
N PHE A 147 15.45 -8.47 -9.61
CA PHE A 147 16.74 -8.05 -10.15
C PHE A 147 17.85 -8.08 -9.09
N ILE A 148 17.60 -7.55 -7.90
CA ILE A 148 18.54 -7.59 -6.77
C ILE A 148 18.82 -9.03 -6.36
N ALA A 149 17.79 -9.88 -6.25
CA ALA A 149 17.95 -11.27 -5.86
C ALA A 149 18.82 -12.05 -6.86
N ASP A 150 18.66 -11.79 -8.15
CA ASP A 150 19.36 -12.49 -9.23
C ASP A 150 20.79 -11.95 -9.47
N HIS A 151 21.05 -10.67 -9.19
CA HIS A 151 22.31 -9.99 -9.54
C HIS A 151 23.18 -9.60 -8.34
N THR A 152 22.76 -9.91 -7.11
CA THR A 152 23.58 -9.68 -5.91
C THR A 152 23.83 -10.98 -5.16
N SER A 153 25.00 -11.09 -4.52
CA SER A 153 25.34 -12.24 -3.66
C SER A 153 24.48 -12.33 -2.40
N ILE A 154 23.65 -11.33 -2.15
CA ILE A 154 22.85 -11.20 -0.94
C ILE A 154 21.53 -12.00 -1.08
N GLY A 155 21.03 -12.19 -2.31
CA GLY A 155 19.86 -13.04 -2.60
C GLY A 155 18.58 -12.65 -1.87
N HIS A 156 17.61 -13.57 -1.83
CA HIS A 156 16.44 -13.45 -0.94
C HIS A 156 16.88 -13.59 0.52
N PRO A 157 16.36 -12.79 1.48
CA PRO A 157 15.14 -11.96 1.41
C PRO A 157 15.37 -10.47 1.08
N TRP A 158 16.58 -10.06 0.67
CA TRP A 158 16.95 -8.64 0.65
C TRP A 158 16.22 -7.80 -0.38
N GLY A 159 15.70 -8.40 -1.45
CA GLY A 159 14.77 -7.73 -2.36
C GLY A 159 13.54 -7.15 -1.64
N PHE A 160 13.07 -7.80 -0.57
CA PHE A 160 11.92 -7.34 0.21
C PHE A 160 12.19 -6.04 0.99
N PHE A 161 13.45 -5.74 1.33
CA PHE A 161 13.84 -4.47 1.97
C PHE A 161 13.63 -3.23 1.08
N PHE A 162 13.46 -3.43 -0.22
CA PHE A 162 13.09 -2.35 -1.15
C PHE A 162 11.60 -2.40 -1.48
N VAL A 163 11.04 -3.61 -1.65
CA VAL A 163 9.64 -3.78 -2.04
C VAL A 163 8.67 -3.21 -1.00
N PHE A 164 8.81 -3.59 0.27
CA PHE A 164 7.81 -3.23 1.28
C PHE A 164 7.80 -1.74 1.63
N PRO A 165 8.93 -1.09 1.95
CA PRO A 165 8.93 0.33 2.27
C PRO A 165 8.37 1.16 1.12
N LEU A 166 8.81 0.89 -0.11
CA LEU A 166 8.42 1.71 -1.25
C LEU A 166 6.97 1.47 -1.65
N TRP A 167 6.49 0.23 -1.62
CA TRP A 167 5.07 -0.06 -1.91
C TRP A 167 4.16 0.53 -0.83
N GLN A 168 4.40 0.23 0.45
CA GLN A 168 3.57 0.72 1.55
C GLN A 168 3.65 2.25 1.68
N GLY A 169 4.85 2.83 1.52
CA GLY A 169 5.06 4.27 1.51
C GLY A 169 4.30 4.95 0.37
N GLY A 170 4.34 4.41 -0.84
CA GLY A 170 3.63 4.99 -1.98
C GLY A 170 2.11 4.84 -1.90
N VAL A 171 1.59 3.67 -1.48
CA VAL A 171 0.15 3.48 -1.25
C VAL A 171 -0.35 4.40 -0.13
N ALA A 172 0.39 4.53 0.98
CA ALA A 172 0.06 5.47 2.03
C ALA A 172 0.09 6.92 1.51
N ALA A 173 1.08 7.29 0.71
CA ALA A 173 1.16 8.61 0.08
C ALA A 173 -0.10 8.94 -0.71
N THR A 174 -0.58 7.98 -1.52
CA THR A 174 -1.81 8.14 -2.29
C THR A 174 -3.00 8.39 -1.38
N ILE A 175 -3.16 7.60 -0.31
CA ILE A 175 -4.25 7.79 0.65
C ILE A 175 -4.16 9.17 1.31
N GLY A 176 -2.97 9.53 1.83
CA GLY A 176 -2.76 10.81 2.51
C GLY A 176 -2.97 12.01 1.59
N GLY A 177 -2.55 11.92 0.32
CA GLY A 177 -2.80 12.96 -0.68
C GLY A 177 -4.27 13.11 -1.05
N LEU A 178 -5.01 11.99 -1.14
CA LEU A 178 -6.45 12.00 -1.42
C LEU A 178 -7.31 12.46 -0.25
N CYS A 179 -6.77 12.40 0.97
CA CYS A 179 -7.38 12.99 2.16
C CYS A 179 -6.91 14.44 2.41
N ASP A 180 -6.05 15.01 1.55
CA ASP A 180 -5.53 16.36 1.73
C ASP A 180 -6.51 17.41 1.18
N PRO A 181 -7.02 18.34 2.03
CA PRO A 181 -7.94 19.39 1.58
C PRO A 181 -7.34 20.37 0.56
N SER A 182 -6.01 20.44 0.46
CA SER A 182 -5.34 21.26 -0.56
C SER A 182 -5.53 20.68 -1.96
N LEU A 183 -5.59 19.35 -2.10
CA LEU A 183 -5.80 18.70 -3.39
C LEU A 183 -7.22 18.94 -3.92
N ALA A 184 -8.22 18.87 -3.03
CA ALA A 184 -9.61 19.17 -3.38
C ALA A 184 -9.76 20.59 -3.96
N ARG A 185 -9.08 21.58 -3.36
CA ARG A 185 -9.07 22.97 -3.86
C ARG A 185 -8.44 23.10 -5.25
N VAL A 186 -7.43 22.29 -5.57
CA VAL A 186 -6.82 22.27 -6.90
C VAL A 186 -7.79 21.69 -7.92
N ILE A 187 -8.45 20.58 -7.59
CA ILE A 187 -9.45 19.95 -8.47
C ILE A 187 -10.60 20.92 -8.76
N ASP A 188 -11.15 21.55 -7.71
CA ASP A 188 -12.22 22.56 -7.84
C ASP A 188 -11.78 23.74 -8.73
N SER A 189 -10.52 24.16 -8.64
CA SER A 189 -10.01 25.26 -9.48
C SER A 189 -9.91 24.87 -10.95
N VAL A 190 -9.48 23.63 -11.24
CA VAL A 190 -9.39 23.12 -12.62
C VAL A 190 -10.78 22.96 -13.23
N GLU A 191 -11.76 22.46 -12.46
CA GLU A 191 -13.14 22.33 -12.94
C GLU A 191 -13.75 23.69 -13.29
N ARG A 192 -13.53 24.71 -12.46
CA ARG A 192 -14.03 26.07 -12.73
C ARG A 192 -13.41 26.72 -13.96
N GLU A 193 -12.16 26.40 -14.30
CA GLU A 193 -11.51 26.91 -15.51
C GLU A 193 -11.94 26.17 -16.80
N SER A 194 -12.56 25.00 -16.65
CA SER A 194 -13.02 24.17 -17.77
C SER A 194 -14.45 24.46 -18.25
N ILE A 195 -15.17 25.36 -17.57
CA ILE A 195 -16.55 25.80 -17.87
C ILE A 195 -16.53 27.22 -18.43
#